data_AF-A0A2K9P3R4-F1
#
_entry.id   AF-A0A2K9P3R4-F1
#
_cell.length_a   1.000
_cell.length_b   1.000
_cell.length_c   1.000
_cell.angle_alpha   90.00
_cell.angle_beta   90.00
_cell.angle_gamma   90.00
#
_symmetry.space_group_name_H-M   'P 1'
#
loop_
_entity.id
_entity.type
_entity.pdbx_description
1 polymer ?
#
loop_
_entity_poly.entity_id
_entity_poly.type
_entity_poly.pdbx_seq_one_letter_code
_entity_poly.pdbx_strand_id
1 'polypeptide(L)'
;MNKSLTDFLRTAMEPVGSTMYIWGGGWNSEDSGAGKDAKIIGVNPNWKKFFMSQGSDYDYKEHRYEHRNGLDCSGYVGWVMYNFFEDKNGAGSDYVTNAKNQGKLFAEMGLGKHSKEFSEVKPGDIMTSNDHVYIVIGECTDGSILFVHSSPPGVQICGTPAKSGLYCSCAVELAKKYTQKCFPEWYKKFSNCRRGMSYLTDFSRFRWYPEIMPDTDELYLKTPGEILEIILRKG
;
A
#
# COMPACT_ATOMS: atom_id res chain seq x y z
N MET A 1 12.69 1.96 20.57
CA MET A 1 11.37 2.60 20.53
C MET A 1 10.54 1.85 19.50
N ASN A 2 9.34 1.39 19.86
CA ASN A 2 8.45 0.78 18.88
C ASN A 2 8.00 1.86 17.89
N LYS A 3 8.07 1.58 16.58
CA LYS A 3 7.58 2.51 15.55
C LYS A 3 6.05 2.58 15.64
N SER A 4 5.48 3.77 15.43
CA SER A 4 4.05 4.03 15.56
C SER A 4 3.26 3.66 14.30
N LEU A 5 1.93 3.64 14.40
CA LEU A 5 1.03 3.57 13.25
C LEU A 5 1.28 4.71 12.24
N THR A 6 1.62 5.90 12.73
CA THR A 6 1.99 7.03 11.87
C THR A 6 3.27 6.73 11.07
N ASP A 7 4.27 6.14 11.71
CA ASP A 7 5.52 5.76 11.04
C ASP A 7 5.28 4.68 9.97
N PHE A 8 4.42 3.71 10.27
CA PHE A 8 4.01 2.68 9.31
C PHE A 8 3.33 3.29 8.08
N LEU A 9 2.34 4.16 8.27
CA LEU A 9 1.65 4.80 7.16
C LEU A 9 2.57 5.77 6.39
N ARG A 10 3.49 6.47 7.05
CA ARG A 10 4.52 7.27 6.36
C ARG A 10 5.42 6.41 5.49
N THR A 11 5.89 5.28 6.02
CA THR A 11 6.68 4.29 5.27
C THR A 11 5.89 3.82 4.03
N ALA A 12 4.60 3.49 4.21
CA ALA A 12 3.71 3.05 3.13
C ALA A 12 3.53 4.10 2.03
N MET A 13 3.69 5.39 2.35
CA MET A 13 3.57 6.51 1.41
C MET A 13 4.86 6.81 0.63
N GLU A 14 6.03 6.37 1.08
CA GLU A 14 7.31 6.73 0.43
C GLU A 14 7.39 6.38 -1.07
N PRO A 15 6.96 5.19 -1.54
CA PRO A 15 7.02 4.84 -2.97
C PRO A 15 5.87 5.45 -3.80
N VAL A 16 4.89 6.09 -3.16
CA VAL A 16 3.71 6.63 -3.86
C VAL A 16 4.13 7.67 -4.89
N GLY A 17 3.58 7.55 -6.10
CA GLY A 17 3.81 8.52 -7.16
C GLY A 17 5.20 8.44 -7.79
N SER A 18 6.01 7.43 -7.46
CA SER A 18 7.35 7.25 -8.03
C SER A 18 7.72 5.80 -8.37
N THR A 19 6.88 4.83 -8.01
CA THR A 19 7.14 3.40 -8.25
C THR A 19 6.06 2.80 -9.15
N MET A 20 6.49 2.21 -10.27
CA MET A 20 5.60 1.54 -11.23
C MET A 20 5.19 0.15 -10.75
N TYR A 21 4.06 -0.37 -11.26
CA TYR A 21 3.62 -1.73 -11.00
C TYR A 21 4.38 -2.69 -11.90
N ILE A 22 5.14 -3.62 -11.33
CA ILE A 22 5.82 -4.68 -12.08
C ILE A 22 5.30 -6.00 -11.55
N TRP A 23 4.70 -6.84 -12.40
CA TRP A 23 4.30 -8.20 -12.01
C TRP A 23 5.54 -8.98 -11.53
N GLY A 24 5.55 -9.50 -10.30
CA GLY A 24 6.72 -10.14 -9.69
C GLY A 24 7.75 -9.15 -9.14
N GLY A 25 7.47 -7.85 -9.18
CA GLY A 25 8.31 -6.83 -8.55
C GLY A 25 8.30 -6.98 -7.03
N GLY A 26 9.47 -7.04 -6.41
CA GLY A 26 9.62 -7.34 -4.97
C GLY A 26 9.78 -8.82 -4.64
N TRP A 27 9.52 -9.73 -5.58
CA TRP A 27 9.73 -11.17 -5.41
C TRP A 27 11.13 -11.60 -5.84
N ASN A 28 11.58 -12.75 -5.32
CA ASN A 28 12.77 -13.44 -5.82
C ASN A 28 12.48 -14.13 -7.18
N SER A 29 13.53 -14.63 -7.84
CA SER A 29 13.40 -15.31 -9.14
C SER A 29 12.55 -16.57 -9.09
N GLU A 30 12.47 -17.21 -7.92
CA GLU A 30 11.71 -18.43 -7.70
C GLU A 30 10.22 -18.18 -7.37
N ASP A 31 9.81 -16.91 -7.24
CA ASP A 31 8.45 -16.49 -6.84
C ASP A 31 8.00 -17.16 -5.52
N SER A 32 8.95 -17.33 -4.60
CA SER A 32 8.75 -18.05 -3.33
C SER A 32 8.82 -17.15 -2.10
N GLY A 33 9.20 -15.88 -2.27
CA GLY A 33 9.41 -14.93 -1.19
C GLY A 33 10.05 -13.62 -1.67
N ALA A 34 10.57 -12.83 -0.73
CA ALA A 34 11.13 -11.51 -0.98
C ALA A 34 12.41 -11.59 -1.82
N GLY A 35 12.38 -10.84 -2.92
CA GLY A 35 13.55 -10.52 -3.70
C GLY A 35 14.34 -9.36 -3.12
N LYS A 36 15.42 -9.00 -3.80
CA LYS A 36 16.29 -7.89 -3.39
C LYS A 36 15.53 -6.57 -3.24
N ASP A 37 14.57 -6.30 -4.12
CA ASP A 37 13.83 -5.04 -4.12
C ASP A 37 12.97 -4.84 -2.88
N ALA A 38 12.35 -5.92 -2.36
CA ALA A 38 11.56 -5.85 -1.13
C ALA A 38 12.43 -5.77 0.14
N LYS A 39 13.74 -6.09 0.03
CA LYS A 39 14.71 -6.09 1.15
C LYS A 39 15.72 -4.93 1.07
N ILE A 40 15.37 -3.83 0.42
CA ILE A 40 16.15 -2.59 0.41
C ILE A 40 15.52 -1.59 1.37
N ILE A 41 16.35 -1.00 2.23
CA ILE A 41 16.01 0.14 3.08
C ILE A 41 15.93 1.40 2.23
N GLY A 42 14.82 2.11 2.35
CA GLY A 42 14.46 3.27 1.55
C GLY A 42 13.96 2.90 0.15
N VAL A 43 13.37 3.90 -0.50
CA VAL A 43 12.86 3.80 -1.87
C VAL A 43 14.04 3.61 -2.83
N ASN A 44 14.00 2.55 -3.65
CA ASN A 44 15.04 2.32 -4.65
C ASN A 44 15.06 3.47 -5.67
N PRO A 45 16.17 4.20 -5.84
CA PRO A 45 16.26 5.31 -6.79
C PRO A 45 15.95 4.93 -8.24
N ASN A 46 16.10 3.65 -8.60
CA ASN A 46 15.76 3.15 -9.93
C ASN A 46 14.25 3.18 -10.21
N TRP A 47 13.39 3.02 -9.19
CA TRP A 47 11.94 3.08 -9.37
C TRP A 47 11.51 4.44 -9.91
N LYS A 48 12.01 5.52 -9.31
CA LYS A 48 11.75 6.88 -9.80
C LYS A 48 12.32 7.09 -11.20
N LYS A 49 13.54 6.61 -11.49
CA LYS A 49 14.13 6.72 -12.83
C LYS A 49 13.26 6.03 -13.89
N PHE A 50 12.78 4.82 -13.59
CA PHE A 50 11.90 4.07 -14.47
C PHE A 50 10.54 4.77 -14.64
N PHE A 51 9.90 5.21 -13.56
CA PHE A 51 8.68 6.02 -13.65
C PHE A 51 8.85 7.25 -14.56
N MET A 52 9.98 7.95 -14.46
CA MET A 52 10.25 9.11 -15.30
C MET A 52 10.40 8.76 -16.79
N SER A 53 10.92 7.58 -17.13
CA SER A 53 11.03 7.12 -18.52
C SER A 53 9.72 6.64 -19.13
N GLN A 54 8.69 6.32 -18.33
CA GLN A 54 7.40 5.86 -18.83
C GLN A 54 6.46 7.01 -19.23
N GLY A 55 5.64 6.79 -20.25
CA GLY A 55 4.53 7.67 -20.66
C GLY A 55 3.20 7.34 -19.97
N SER A 56 2.14 8.06 -20.34
CA SER A 56 0.75 7.75 -19.91
C SER A 56 0.19 6.47 -20.53
N ASP A 57 0.86 5.95 -21.56
CA ASP A 57 0.59 4.74 -22.32
C ASP A 57 1.24 3.47 -21.74
N TYR A 58 1.87 3.58 -20.56
CA TYR A 58 2.49 2.45 -19.86
C TYR A 58 1.57 1.21 -19.77
N ASP A 59 2.04 0.08 -20.30
CA ASP A 59 1.42 -1.25 -20.12
C ASP A 59 2.34 -2.18 -19.32
N TYR A 60 1.90 -2.54 -18.11
CA TYR A 60 2.66 -3.44 -17.24
C TYR A 60 2.91 -4.82 -17.86
N LYS A 61 2.12 -5.25 -18.85
CA LYS A 61 2.27 -6.55 -19.52
C LYS A 61 3.57 -6.64 -20.30
N GLU A 62 4.08 -5.52 -20.79
CA GLU A 62 5.35 -5.42 -21.51
C GLU A 62 6.56 -5.45 -20.55
N HIS A 63 6.32 -5.23 -19.26
CA HIS A 63 7.36 -5.08 -18.22
C HIS A 63 7.29 -6.14 -17.11
N ARG A 64 6.63 -7.27 -17.35
CA ARG A 64 6.50 -8.34 -16.32
C ARG A 64 7.88 -8.88 -15.95
N TYR A 65 8.09 -9.10 -14.65
CA TYR A 65 9.34 -9.64 -14.10
C TYR A 65 10.59 -8.79 -14.37
N GLU A 66 10.44 -7.53 -14.79
CA GLU A 66 11.52 -6.55 -14.78
C GLU A 66 11.85 -6.13 -13.35
N HIS A 67 12.39 -7.06 -12.57
CA HIS A 67 12.84 -6.80 -11.21
C HIS A 67 13.74 -5.54 -11.21
N ARG A 68 13.67 -4.77 -10.13
CA ARG A 68 14.29 -3.45 -9.90
C ARG A 68 13.58 -2.24 -10.50
N ASN A 69 12.59 -2.43 -11.38
CA ASN A 69 11.86 -1.30 -11.99
C ASN A 69 10.58 -0.92 -11.23
N GLY A 70 10.11 -1.76 -10.31
CA GLY A 70 8.93 -1.48 -9.51
C GLY A 70 8.52 -2.63 -8.58
N LEU A 71 7.28 -2.59 -8.12
CA LEU A 71 6.72 -3.53 -7.14
C LEU A 71 5.32 -3.98 -7.56
N ASP A 72 4.98 -5.25 -7.37
CA ASP A 72 3.58 -5.66 -7.39
C ASP A 72 2.90 -5.40 -6.03
N CYS A 73 1.65 -5.84 -5.85
CA CYS A 73 0.90 -5.58 -4.62
C CYS A 73 1.53 -6.20 -3.36
N SER A 74 1.96 -7.46 -3.42
CA SER A 74 2.57 -8.17 -2.28
C SER A 74 4.01 -7.77 -2.07
N GLY A 75 4.78 -7.56 -3.15
CA GLY A 75 6.12 -7.00 -3.09
C GLY A 75 6.14 -5.60 -2.48
N TYR A 76 5.14 -4.77 -2.77
CA TYR A 76 4.94 -3.48 -2.12
C TYR A 76 4.69 -3.63 -0.62
N VAL A 77 3.70 -4.42 -0.21
CA VAL A 77 3.40 -4.58 1.22
C VAL A 77 4.58 -5.22 1.95
N GLY A 78 5.26 -6.20 1.37
CA GLY A 78 6.47 -6.76 1.94
C GLY A 78 7.60 -5.74 2.07
N TRP A 79 7.79 -4.85 1.08
CA TRP A 79 8.75 -3.74 1.19
C TRP A 79 8.40 -2.77 2.32
N VAL A 80 7.11 -2.44 2.51
CA VAL A 80 6.67 -1.58 3.62
C VAL A 80 6.98 -2.24 4.96
N MET A 81 6.66 -3.52 5.11
CA MET A 81 6.96 -4.29 6.33
C MET A 81 8.46 -4.34 6.61
N TYR A 82 9.27 -4.57 5.57
CA TYR A 82 10.71 -4.56 5.66
C TYR A 82 11.26 -3.23 6.18
N ASN A 83 10.82 -2.11 5.59
CA ASN A 83 11.25 -0.77 5.99
C ASN A 83 10.70 -0.35 7.36
N PHE A 84 9.59 -0.97 7.78
CA PHE A 84 9.05 -0.77 9.11
C PHE A 84 9.85 -1.54 10.18
N PHE A 85 10.30 -2.77 9.94
CA PHE A 85 10.98 -3.56 10.96
C PHE A 85 12.50 -3.54 10.91
N GLU A 86 13.07 -3.45 9.71
CA GLU A 86 14.49 -3.63 9.48
C GLU A 86 15.19 -2.27 9.26
N ASP A 87 16.49 -2.24 9.49
CA ASP A 87 17.35 -1.05 9.33
C ASP A 87 18.55 -1.30 8.41
N LYS A 88 18.69 -2.52 7.88
CA LYS A 88 19.82 -2.94 7.05
C LYS A 88 19.40 -3.81 5.88
N ASN A 89 19.84 -3.44 4.68
CA ASN A 89 19.59 -4.18 3.44
C ASN A 89 19.87 -5.69 3.55
N GLY A 90 18.96 -6.50 3.03
CA GLY A 90 19.06 -7.96 2.96
C GLY A 90 18.98 -8.71 4.29
N ALA A 91 19.04 -8.02 5.44
CA ALA A 91 18.90 -8.62 6.76
C ALA A 91 17.46 -9.08 7.04
N GLY A 92 17.25 -9.71 8.20
CA GLY A 92 15.90 -9.91 8.72
C GLY A 92 15.03 -10.91 7.98
N SER A 93 13.75 -10.88 8.33
CA SER A 93 12.74 -11.83 7.86
C SER A 93 12.36 -11.62 6.39
N ASP A 94 11.64 -12.60 5.84
CA ASP A 94 10.94 -12.46 4.58
C ASP A 94 9.50 -12.00 4.85
N TYR A 95 9.10 -10.88 4.24
CA TYR A 95 7.77 -10.30 4.40
C TYR A 95 6.93 -10.38 3.11
N VAL A 96 7.36 -11.14 2.09
CA VAL A 96 6.62 -11.29 0.83
C VAL A 96 6.05 -12.70 0.72
N THR A 97 4.77 -12.80 0.42
CA THR A 97 4.13 -14.04 -0.04
C THR A 97 3.00 -13.67 -0.99
N ASN A 98 2.22 -14.64 -1.45
CA ASN A 98 1.11 -14.33 -2.35
C ASN A 98 0.06 -13.45 -1.65
N ALA A 99 -0.66 -12.64 -2.41
CA ALA A 99 -1.62 -11.67 -1.88
C ALA A 99 -2.61 -12.30 -0.88
N LYS A 100 -3.09 -13.53 -1.15
CA LYS A 100 -4.03 -14.27 -0.32
C LYS A 100 -3.50 -14.61 1.07
N ASN A 101 -2.21 -14.88 1.18
CA ASN A 101 -1.58 -15.35 2.41
C ASN A 101 -0.85 -14.24 3.15
N GLN A 102 -0.70 -13.05 2.57
CA GLN A 102 0.12 -11.96 3.12
C GLN A 102 -0.27 -11.59 4.56
N GLY A 103 -1.57 -11.47 4.84
CA GLY A 103 -2.08 -11.13 6.17
C GLY A 103 -1.98 -12.30 7.16
N LYS A 104 -1.99 -13.55 6.67
CA LYS A 104 -1.79 -14.73 7.52
C LYS A 104 -0.33 -14.86 7.92
N LEU A 105 0.60 -14.66 6.99
CA LEU A 105 2.04 -14.62 7.26
C LEU A 105 2.33 -13.66 8.42
N PHE A 106 1.82 -12.43 8.37
CA PHE A 106 2.06 -11.45 9.43
C PHE A 106 1.43 -11.83 10.78
N ALA A 107 0.28 -12.52 10.77
CA ALA A 107 -0.32 -13.05 11.99
C ALA A 107 0.49 -14.23 12.56
N GLU A 108 1.00 -15.12 11.70
CA GLU A 108 1.88 -16.24 12.08
C GLU A 108 3.23 -15.75 12.65
N MET A 109 3.71 -14.58 12.19
CA MET A 109 4.85 -13.87 12.76
C MET A 109 4.56 -13.21 14.11
N GLY A 110 3.33 -13.29 14.62
CA GLY A 110 2.93 -12.72 15.92
C GLY A 110 2.71 -11.20 15.90
N LEU A 111 2.60 -10.57 14.73
CA LEU A 111 2.50 -9.11 14.60
C LEU A 111 1.07 -8.58 14.82
N GLY A 112 0.08 -9.46 14.73
CA GLY A 112 -1.33 -9.09 14.77
C GLY A 112 -2.25 -10.28 14.57
N LYS A 113 -3.51 -9.99 14.26
CA LYS A 113 -4.58 -10.98 14.06
C LYS A 113 -5.12 -10.92 12.63
N HIS A 114 -5.21 -12.09 12.01
CA HIS A 114 -5.92 -12.28 10.74
C HIS A 114 -7.40 -12.61 10.99
N SER A 115 -8.29 -12.01 10.20
CA SER A 115 -9.72 -12.28 10.16
C SER A 115 -10.16 -12.50 8.72
N LYS A 116 -10.98 -13.52 8.47
CA LYS A 116 -11.58 -13.76 7.15
C LYS A 116 -12.66 -12.74 6.79
N GLU A 117 -13.18 -12.02 7.77
CA GLU A 117 -14.29 -11.08 7.59
C GLU A 117 -13.81 -9.69 7.21
N PHE A 118 -14.48 -9.11 6.21
CA PHE A 118 -14.39 -7.70 5.87
C PHE A 118 -15.34 -6.90 6.76
N SER A 119 -14.82 -6.31 7.83
CA SER A 119 -15.62 -5.45 8.71
C SER A 119 -14.74 -4.44 9.43
N GLU A 120 -15.35 -3.37 9.94
CA GLU A 120 -14.75 -2.39 10.88
C GLU A 120 -13.33 -1.95 10.49
N VAL A 121 -13.12 -1.49 9.27
CA VAL A 121 -11.78 -1.21 8.74
C VAL A 121 -11.14 -0.04 9.49
N LYS A 122 -9.83 -0.16 9.79
CA LYS A 122 -9.06 0.84 10.54
C LYS A 122 -7.78 1.23 9.80
N PRO A 123 -7.29 2.47 10.00
CA PRO A 123 -5.96 2.89 9.54
C PRO A 123 -4.88 1.86 9.87
N GLY A 124 -4.04 1.51 8.90
CA GLY A 124 -2.97 0.52 9.05
C GLY A 124 -3.38 -0.93 8.86
N ASP A 125 -4.67 -1.26 8.77
CA ASP A 125 -5.10 -2.61 8.40
C ASP A 125 -4.52 -3.01 7.03
N ILE A 126 -4.16 -4.28 6.90
CA ILE A 126 -3.69 -4.88 5.65
C ILE A 126 -4.78 -5.81 5.13
N MET A 127 -5.32 -5.46 3.97
CA MET A 127 -6.45 -6.16 3.36
C MET A 127 -5.95 -7.10 2.27
N THR A 128 -6.34 -8.37 2.33
CA THR A 128 -5.84 -9.43 1.45
C THR A 128 -6.96 -10.22 0.79
N SER A 129 -6.89 -10.39 -0.53
CA SER A 129 -7.76 -11.24 -1.35
C SER A 129 -6.93 -12.23 -2.17
N ASN A 130 -7.56 -13.02 -3.04
CA ASN A 130 -6.82 -13.94 -3.91
C ASN A 130 -5.83 -13.23 -4.83
N ASP A 131 -6.15 -12.00 -5.26
CA ASP A 131 -5.41 -11.30 -6.32
C ASP A 131 -4.73 -10.00 -5.85
N HIS A 132 -5.16 -9.44 -4.72
CA HIS A 132 -4.72 -8.12 -4.28
C HIS A 132 -4.44 -8.05 -2.78
N VAL A 133 -3.45 -7.22 -2.44
CA VAL A 133 -3.20 -6.76 -1.08
C VAL A 133 -2.99 -5.24 -1.05
N TYR A 134 -3.54 -4.57 -0.05
CA TYR A 134 -3.42 -3.12 0.13
C TYR A 134 -3.40 -2.71 1.61
N ILE A 135 -2.96 -1.47 1.87
CA ILE A 135 -2.84 -0.90 3.22
C ILE A 135 -3.87 0.22 3.37
N VAL A 136 -4.70 0.14 4.41
CA VAL A 136 -5.77 1.10 4.68
C VAL A 136 -5.21 2.40 5.26
N ILE A 137 -5.67 3.55 4.73
CA ILE A 137 -5.48 4.87 5.35
C ILE A 137 -6.65 5.18 6.28
N GLY A 138 -7.89 4.92 5.84
CA GLY A 138 -9.08 5.08 6.68
C GLY A 138 -10.39 4.90 5.92
N GLU A 139 -11.50 4.84 6.67
CA GLU A 139 -12.86 4.74 6.16
C GLU A 139 -13.55 6.13 6.21
N CYS A 140 -14.19 6.52 5.13
CA CYS A 140 -15.02 7.72 5.04
C CYS A 140 -16.44 7.46 5.59
N THR A 141 -17.16 8.52 5.93
CA THR A 141 -18.54 8.44 6.45
C THR A 141 -19.55 7.82 5.48
N ASP A 142 -19.28 7.85 4.17
CA ASP A 142 -20.09 7.19 3.13
C ASP A 142 -19.75 5.68 2.95
N GLY A 143 -18.88 5.14 3.82
CA GLY A 143 -18.40 3.76 3.80
C GLY A 143 -17.39 3.48 2.69
N SER A 144 -16.91 4.49 1.96
CA SER A 144 -15.78 4.33 1.05
C SER A 144 -14.47 4.25 1.82
N ILE A 145 -13.50 3.49 1.30
CA ILE A 145 -12.20 3.29 1.94
C ILE A 145 -11.13 3.98 1.12
N LEU A 146 -10.29 4.74 1.81
CA LEU A 146 -9.07 5.33 1.30
C LEU A 146 -7.88 4.45 1.69
N PHE A 147 -7.00 4.14 0.74
CA PHE A 147 -5.92 3.18 0.94
C PHE A 147 -4.74 3.41 -0.01
N VAL A 148 -3.61 2.77 0.25
CA VAL A 148 -2.44 2.74 -0.63
C VAL A 148 -2.29 1.34 -1.22
N HIS A 149 -2.02 1.27 -2.51
CA HIS A 149 -1.95 0.00 -3.22
C HIS A 149 -1.00 0.07 -4.41
N SER A 150 -0.26 -1.02 -4.65
CA SER A 150 0.42 -1.24 -5.93
C SER A 150 -0.45 -2.07 -6.86
N SER A 151 -0.94 -1.43 -7.91
CA SER A 151 -1.65 -2.06 -9.04
C SER A 151 -1.45 -1.16 -10.26
N PRO A 152 -1.62 -1.66 -11.49
CA PRO A 152 -1.42 -0.85 -12.68
C PRO A 152 -2.06 0.54 -12.56
N PRO A 153 -1.29 1.64 -12.77
CA PRO A 153 0.09 1.67 -13.28
C PRO A 153 1.21 1.60 -12.22
N GLY A 154 0.91 1.64 -10.92
CA GLY A 154 1.90 1.52 -9.84
C GLY A 154 1.39 1.90 -8.46
N VAL A 155 2.32 2.25 -7.57
CA VAL A 155 2.02 2.52 -6.15
C VAL A 155 1.35 3.89 -6.01
N GLN A 156 0.10 3.89 -5.56
CA GLN A 156 -0.70 5.12 -5.49
C GLN A 156 -1.75 5.10 -4.38
N ILE A 157 -2.23 6.29 -4.02
CA ILE A 157 -3.43 6.46 -3.19
C ILE A 157 -4.66 6.09 -4.03
N CYS A 158 -5.50 5.24 -3.47
CA CYS A 158 -6.71 4.75 -4.10
C CYS A 158 -7.93 4.99 -3.21
N GLY A 159 -9.10 5.14 -3.85
CA GLY A 159 -10.40 5.17 -3.19
C GLY A 159 -11.35 4.13 -3.78
N THR A 160 -12.15 3.49 -2.93
CA THR A 160 -13.29 2.68 -3.36
C THR A 160 -14.52 3.56 -3.62
N PRO A 161 -15.58 3.04 -4.27
CA PRO A 161 -16.87 3.72 -4.30
C PRO A 161 -17.44 3.81 -2.87
N ALA A 162 -18.47 4.62 -2.69
CA ALA A 162 -19.27 4.63 -1.47
C ALA A 162 -19.96 3.28 -1.30
N LYS A 163 -20.37 2.94 -0.08
CA LYS A 163 -21.08 1.67 0.20
C LYS A 163 -22.39 1.56 -0.59
N SER A 164 -22.97 2.68 -1.00
CA SER A 164 -24.13 2.78 -1.89
C SER A 164 -23.84 2.43 -3.36
N GLY A 165 -22.56 2.26 -3.74
CA GLY A 165 -22.10 2.03 -5.11
C GLY A 165 -21.74 3.30 -5.90
N LEU A 166 -21.87 4.49 -5.30
CA LEU A 166 -21.52 5.76 -5.96
C LEU A 166 -20.00 5.92 -6.09
N TYR A 167 -19.54 6.19 -7.30
CA TYR A 167 -18.11 6.34 -7.60
C TYR A 167 -17.54 7.73 -7.28
N CYS A 168 -18.37 8.75 -7.14
CA CYS A 168 -17.98 10.07 -6.61
C CYS A 168 -17.99 10.03 -5.07
N SER A 169 -17.23 9.10 -4.50
CA SER A 169 -17.16 8.89 -3.06
C SER A 169 -16.15 9.83 -2.40
N CYS A 170 -16.28 9.97 -1.08
CA CYS A 170 -15.32 10.70 -0.26
C CYS A 170 -13.88 10.18 -0.48
N ALA A 171 -13.67 8.86 -0.49
CA ALA A 171 -12.34 8.29 -0.66
C ALA A 171 -11.74 8.56 -2.05
N VAL A 172 -12.55 8.50 -3.13
CA VAL A 172 -12.08 8.78 -4.50
C VAL A 172 -11.69 10.25 -4.65
N GLU A 173 -12.50 11.17 -4.11
CA GLU A 173 -12.21 12.60 -4.15
C GLU A 173 -10.97 12.95 -3.31
N LEU A 174 -10.79 12.34 -2.14
CA LEU A 174 -9.57 12.49 -1.34
C LEU A 174 -8.34 11.96 -2.07
N ALA A 175 -8.40 10.74 -2.62
CA ALA A 175 -7.30 10.16 -3.37
C ALA A 175 -6.89 11.08 -4.52
N LYS A 176 -7.86 11.53 -5.33
CA LYS A 176 -7.63 12.47 -6.44
C LYS A 176 -7.00 13.78 -5.96
N LYS A 177 -7.58 14.43 -4.95
CA LYS A 177 -7.11 15.72 -4.41
C LYS A 177 -5.65 15.63 -3.95
N TYR A 178 -5.31 14.62 -3.16
CA TYR A 178 -3.97 14.49 -2.60
C TYR A 178 -2.95 13.96 -3.61
N THR A 179 -3.34 13.07 -4.53
CA THR A 179 -2.47 12.69 -5.64
C THR A 179 -2.13 13.89 -6.51
N GLN A 180 -3.11 14.74 -6.85
CA GLN A 180 -2.85 15.97 -7.62
C GLN A 180 -1.98 16.98 -6.86
N LYS A 181 -2.21 17.16 -5.55
CA LYS A 181 -1.46 18.11 -4.70
C LYS A 181 -0.02 17.67 -4.46
N CYS A 182 0.19 16.40 -4.10
CA CYS A 182 1.46 15.90 -3.59
C CYS A 182 2.30 15.16 -4.64
N PHE A 183 1.66 14.61 -5.67
CA PHE A 183 2.30 13.81 -6.72
C PHE A 183 1.87 14.29 -8.12
N PRO A 184 2.04 15.58 -8.46
CA PRO A 184 1.49 16.15 -9.70
C PRO A 184 2.05 15.52 -10.98
N GLU A 185 3.33 15.13 -11.00
CA GLU A 185 3.94 14.44 -12.14
C GLU A 185 3.30 13.07 -12.39
N TRP A 186 3.02 12.33 -11.31
CA TRP A 186 2.28 11.07 -11.38
C TRP A 186 0.87 11.32 -11.91
N TYR A 187 0.14 12.25 -11.29
CA TYR A 187 -1.25 12.54 -11.65
C TYR A 187 -1.41 12.98 -13.11
N LYS A 188 -0.42 13.70 -13.66
CA LYS A 188 -0.40 14.10 -15.07
C LYS A 188 -0.34 12.90 -16.02
N LYS A 189 0.37 11.83 -15.65
CA LYS A 189 0.46 10.59 -16.45
C LYS A 189 -0.71 9.64 -16.15
N PHE A 190 -1.09 9.55 -14.88
CA PHE A 190 -2.00 8.54 -14.34
C PHE A 190 -3.00 9.18 -13.36
N SER A 191 -4.16 9.57 -13.87
CA SER A 191 -5.18 10.29 -13.09
C SER A 191 -6.23 9.39 -12.41
N ASN A 192 -6.21 8.08 -12.69
CA ASN A 192 -7.21 7.14 -12.17
C ASN A 192 -6.86 6.60 -10.78
N CYS A 193 -7.42 7.23 -9.74
CA CYS A 193 -7.26 6.82 -8.34
C CYS A 193 -8.38 5.88 -7.83
N ARG A 194 -9.23 5.35 -8.71
CA ARG A 194 -10.46 4.62 -8.34
C ARG A 194 -10.26 3.11 -8.37
N ARG A 195 -10.85 2.39 -7.42
CA ARG A 195 -10.99 0.92 -7.46
C ARG A 195 -12.46 0.49 -7.36
N GLY A 196 -12.75 -0.76 -7.71
CA GLY A 196 -14.11 -1.29 -7.80
C GLY A 196 -14.70 -1.69 -6.45
N MET A 197 -15.99 -2.06 -6.45
CA MET A 197 -16.72 -2.51 -5.24
C MET A 197 -16.14 -3.78 -4.59
N SER A 198 -15.43 -4.62 -5.34
CA SER A 198 -14.79 -5.82 -4.78
C SER A 198 -13.79 -5.49 -3.67
N TYR A 199 -13.19 -4.30 -3.69
CA TYR A 199 -12.31 -3.77 -2.64
C TYR A 199 -13.05 -3.43 -1.33
N LEU A 200 -14.38 -3.59 -1.27
CA LEU A 200 -15.19 -3.41 -0.07
C LEU A 200 -15.78 -4.71 0.49
N THR A 201 -15.55 -5.86 -0.14
CA THR A 201 -16.32 -7.09 0.19
C THR A 201 -15.48 -8.36 0.16
N ASP A 202 -14.55 -8.48 -0.79
CA ASP A 202 -13.88 -9.77 -1.07
C ASP A 202 -12.48 -9.90 -0.42
N PHE A 203 -12.26 -9.20 0.70
CA PHE A 203 -10.96 -9.15 1.37
C PHE A 203 -11.02 -9.65 2.81
N SER A 204 -10.00 -10.40 3.20
CA SER A 204 -9.69 -10.70 4.58
C SER A 204 -8.79 -9.63 5.18
N ARG A 205 -8.85 -9.43 6.50
CA ARG A 205 -8.20 -8.34 7.22
C ARG A 205 -7.10 -8.86 8.13
N PHE A 206 -5.90 -8.29 8.03
CA PHE A 206 -4.90 -8.35 9.09
C PHE A 206 -4.92 -7.04 9.87
N ARG A 207 -4.94 -7.15 11.20
CA ARG A 207 -4.89 -6.03 12.13
C ARG A 207 -3.77 -6.22 13.14
N TRP A 208 -2.97 -5.17 13.29
CA TRP A 208 -1.85 -5.11 14.22
C TRP A 208 -2.27 -5.22 15.68
N TYR A 209 -1.39 -5.81 16.49
CA TYR A 209 -1.49 -5.67 17.93
C TYR A 209 -0.98 -4.28 18.37
N PRO A 210 -1.67 -3.58 19.29
CA PRO A 210 -1.26 -2.25 19.75
C PRO A 210 0.15 -2.21 20.36
N GLU A 211 0.60 -3.30 20.97
CA GLU A 211 1.96 -3.44 21.51
C GLU A 211 3.05 -3.48 20.43
N ILE A 212 2.71 -3.95 19.22
CA ILE A 212 3.62 -4.00 18.06
C ILE A 212 3.60 -2.66 17.34
N MET A 213 2.41 -2.08 17.13
CA MET A 213 2.23 -0.83 16.40
C MET A 213 1.23 0.07 17.14
N PRO A 214 1.70 0.89 18.09
CA PRO A 214 0.84 1.77 18.86
C PRO A 214 0.33 2.94 18.00
N ASP A 215 -0.92 3.36 18.26
CA ASP A 215 -1.53 4.56 17.66
C ASP A 215 -1.26 5.79 18.53
N THR A 216 -0.02 6.31 18.47
CA THR A 216 0.44 7.41 19.33
C THR A 216 -0.15 8.77 18.97
N ASP A 217 -0.61 8.95 17.72
CA ASP A 217 -1.20 10.20 17.22
C ASP A 217 -2.74 10.14 17.16
N GLU A 218 -3.35 9.08 17.71
CA GLU A 218 -4.79 8.85 17.72
C GLU A 218 -5.42 8.87 16.31
N LEU A 219 -4.74 8.26 15.33
CA LEU A 219 -5.24 8.16 13.95
C LEU A 219 -6.57 7.41 13.88
N TYR A 220 -6.87 6.49 14.80
CA TYR A 220 -8.17 5.83 14.88
C TYR A 220 -9.36 6.77 15.15
N LEU A 221 -9.11 7.98 15.63
CA LEU A 221 -10.14 9.00 15.89
C LEU A 221 -10.23 10.05 14.77
N LYS A 222 -9.42 9.93 13.72
CA LYS A 222 -9.30 10.94 12.66
C LYS A 222 -10.02 10.52 11.39
N THR A 223 -10.48 11.53 10.66
CA THR A 223 -10.98 11.33 9.30
C THR A 223 -9.84 10.96 8.34
N PRO A 224 -10.10 10.28 7.22
CA PRO A 224 -9.06 9.95 6.25
C PRO A 224 -8.29 11.18 5.71
N GLY A 225 -8.95 12.34 5.61
CA GLY A 225 -8.31 13.59 5.20
C GLY A 225 -7.32 14.12 6.23
N GLU A 226 -7.66 14.06 7.52
CA GLU A 226 -6.74 14.45 8.60
C GLU A 226 -5.55 13.51 8.70
N ILE A 227 -5.77 12.20 8.51
CA ILE A 227 -4.67 11.21 8.45
C ILE A 227 -3.72 11.54 7.31
N LEU A 228 -4.23 11.82 6.11
CA LEU A 228 -3.41 12.24 4.97
C LEU A 228 -2.57 13.49 5.29
N GLU A 229 -3.14 14.51 5.94
CA GLU A 229 -2.37 15.69 6.35
C GLU A 229 -1.25 15.37 7.35
N ILE A 230 -1.42 14.37 8.22
CA ILE A 230 -0.38 13.96 9.18
C ILE A 230 0.76 13.18 8.50
N ILE A 231 0.41 12.22 7.64
CA ILE A 231 1.39 11.32 7.02
C ILE A 231 2.09 11.94 5.81
N LEU A 232 1.51 12.97 5.18
CA LEU A 232 2.12 13.69 4.04
C LEU A 232 2.85 14.98 4.43
N ARG A 233 2.76 15.43 5.69
CA ARG A 233 3.60 16.52 6.19
C ARG A 233 5.06 16.06 6.17
N LYS A 234 5.88 16.73 5.37
CA LYS A 234 7.34 16.62 5.47
C LYS A 234 7.76 17.22 6.81
N GLY A 235 8.40 16.40 7.65
CA GLY A 235 9.15 16.88 8.81
C GLY A 235 10.35 17.71 8.40
#